data_AF-A0A376MMX2-F1
#
_entry.id   AF-A0A376MMX2-F1
#
_cell.length_a   1.000
_cell.length_b   1.000
_cell.length_c   1.000
_cell.angle_alpha   90.00
_cell.angle_beta   90.00
_cell.angle_gamma   90.00
#
_symmetry.space_group_name_H-M   'P 1'
#
loop_
_entity.id
_entity.type
_entity.pdbx_description
1 polymer ?
#
loop_
_entity_poly.entity_id
_entity_poly.type
_entity_poly.pdbx_seq_one_letter_code
_entity_poly.pdbx_strand_id
1 'polypeptide(L)'
;MSATKLTRREQRAQAQHFIDTLEGTAFPNSKRIYITGTQPGVRVPMREIQLSPTLIGGSKEQPQFEENEAIPVYDTSGPYGDPQIAINVQQGLAKLRQPWIDARGDTEELTVRSSDYTKARLADDGLDELRFSGLLTPKRAKAGRRVTQLHYARQGIITPEMEFIAIRENMGRERIRSEVFTPPASGNELWRTSAGKYHCGICP
;
A
#
# COMPACT_ATOMS: atom_id res chain seq x y z
N MET A 1 -27.11 -16.60 28.14
CA MET A 1 -26.02 -17.55 28.38
C MET A 1 -24.78 -16.75 28.75
N SER A 2 -24.19 -17.00 29.92
CA SER A 2 -23.02 -16.25 30.40
C SER A 2 -21.77 -16.75 29.67
N ALA A 3 -21.07 -15.88 28.92
CA ALA A 3 -19.82 -16.25 28.28
C ALA A 3 -18.77 -16.50 29.36
N THR A 4 -18.33 -17.76 29.50
CA THR A 4 -17.29 -18.17 30.44
C THR A 4 -16.00 -17.40 30.13
N LYS A 5 -15.45 -16.67 31.11
CA LYS A 5 -14.20 -15.94 30.93
C LYS A 5 -13.04 -16.93 30.80
N LEU A 6 -12.35 -16.87 29.67
CA LEU A 6 -11.13 -17.63 29.41
C LEU A 6 -10.04 -17.28 30.43
N THR A 7 -9.21 -18.26 30.78
CA THR A 7 -8.00 -18.05 31.57
C THR A 7 -6.95 -17.29 30.77
N ARG A 8 -6.00 -16.63 31.45
CA ARG A 8 -4.89 -15.91 30.79
C ARG A 8 -4.08 -16.80 29.84
N ARG A 9 -3.93 -18.09 30.16
CA ARG A 9 -3.20 -19.05 29.34
C ARG A 9 -3.96 -19.38 28.05
N GLU A 10 -5.26 -19.61 28.15
CA GLU A 10 -6.12 -19.87 26.97
C GLU A 10 -6.22 -18.65 26.07
N GLN A 11 -6.33 -17.44 26.65
CA GLN A 11 -6.29 -16.18 25.89
C GLN A 11 -4.99 -16.03 25.10
N ARG A 12 -3.85 -16.33 25.74
CA ARG A 12 -2.54 -16.31 25.07
C ARG A 12 -2.45 -17.34 23.94
N ALA A 13 -2.90 -18.58 24.18
CA ALA A 13 -2.87 -19.62 23.16
C ALA A 13 -3.78 -19.29 21.96
N GLN A 14 -4.98 -18.74 22.20
CA GLN A 14 -5.86 -18.28 21.13
C GLN A 14 -5.27 -17.10 20.36
N ALA A 15 -4.65 -16.14 21.05
CA ALA A 15 -3.97 -15.02 20.39
C ALA A 15 -2.80 -15.50 19.52
N GLN A 16 -2.00 -16.45 20.02
CA GLN A 16 -0.90 -17.04 19.26
C GLN A 16 -1.40 -17.76 18.02
N HIS A 17 -2.40 -18.64 18.17
CA HIS A 17 -3.01 -19.33 17.04
C HIS A 17 -3.57 -18.34 16.01
N PHE A 18 -4.25 -17.28 16.45
CA PHE A 18 -4.77 -16.25 15.54
C PHE A 18 -3.66 -15.56 14.75
N ILE A 19 -2.53 -15.25 15.38
CA ILE A 19 -1.36 -14.67 14.72
C ILE A 19 -0.78 -15.64 13.69
N ASP A 20 -0.69 -16.93 14.03
CA ASP A 20 -0.11 -17.97 13.19
C ASP A 20 -1.00 -18.33 11.99
N THR A 21 -2.33 -18.21 12.15
CA THR A 21 -3.32 -18.49 11.08
C THR A 21 -3.88 -17.23 10.43
N LEU A 22 -3.21 -16.08 10.59
CA LEU A 22 -3.67 -14.83 10.02
C LEU A 22 -3.50 -14.85 8.49
N GLU A 23 -4.57 -15.21 7.79
CA GLU A 23 -4.63 -15.19 6.33
C GLU A 23 -5.22 -13.88 5.80
N GLY A 24 -4.79 -13.51 4.59
CA GLY A 24 -5.27 -12.34 3.91
C GLY A 24 -6.73 -12.46 3.44
N THR A 25 -7.51 -11.38 3.51
CA THR A 25 -8.88 -11.38 2.97
C THR A 25 -8.85 -11.21 1.46
N ALA A 26 -9.17 -12.27 0.72
CA ALA A 26 -9.44 -12.18 -0.71
C ALA A 26 -10.86 -11.63 -0.94
N PHE A 27 -10.97 -10.56 -1.72
CA PHE A 27 -12.27 -10.01 -2.12
C PHE A 27 -12.82 -10.81 -3.32
N PRO A 28 -14.03 -11.39 -3.23
CA PRO A 28 -14.62 -12.16 -4.32
C PRO A 28 -14.66 -11.37 -5.63
N ASN A 29 -14.45 -12.04 -6.77
CA ASN A 29 -14.47 -11.46 -8.11
C ASN A 29 -13.56 -10.23 -8.29
N SER A 30 -12.47 -10.17 -7.54
CA SER A 30 -11.49 -9.13 -7.72
C SER A 30 -10.08 -9.65 -7.56
N LYS A 31 -9.14 -9.01 -8.24
CA LYS A 31 -7.74 -9.40 -8.28
C LYS A 31 -6.86 -8.26 -7.84
N ARG A 32 -5.83 -8.58 -7.05
CA ARG A 32 -4.73 -7.66 -6.77
C ARG A 32 -3.98 -7.40 -8.07
N ILE A 33 -3.75 -6.12 -8.36
CA ILE A 33 -2.86 -5.69 -9.43
C ILE A 33 -1.86 -4.67 -8.91
N TYR A 34 -0.78 -4.49 -9.67
CA TYR A 34 0.23 -3.48 -9.38
C TYR A 34 0.48 -2.65 -10.63
N ILE A 35 0.42 -1.33 -10.47
CA ILE A 35 0.85 -0.39 -11.50
C ILE A 35 2.30 0.00 -11.21
N THR A 36 3.19 -0.30 -12.14
CA THR A 36 4.62 0.06 -12.05
C THR A 36 4.79 1.53 -12.41
N GLY A 37 5.48 2.27 -11.55
CA GLY A 37 5.88 3.65 -11.82
C GLY A 37 7.16 3.74 -12.64
N THR A 38 7.57 4.97 -12.96
CA THR A 38 8.82 5.26 -13.68
C THR A 38 10.04 5.25 -12.74
N GLN A 39 9.86 5.61 -11.47
CA GLN A 39 10.94 5.54 -10.50
C GLN A 39 11.23 4.08 -10.09
N PRO A 40 12.51 3.71 -9.90
CA PRO A 40 12.88 2.36 -9.50
C PRO A 40 12.16 1.86 -8.25
N GLY A 41 11.53 0.69 -8.35
CA GLY A 41 10.85 0.03 -7.25
C GLY A 41 9.46 0.59 -6.89
N VAL A 42 8.97 1.62 -7.57
CA VAL A 42 7.59 2.10 -7.39
C VAL A 42 6.62 1.09 -8.02
N ARG A 43 5.88 0.38 -7.15
CA ARG A 43 4.77 -0.50 -7.54
C ARG A 43 3.55 -0.17 -6.70
N VAL A 44 2.53 0.40 -7.32
CA VAL A 44 1.33 0.87 -6.64
C VAL A 44 0.26 -0.22 -6.65
N PRO A 45 -0.15 -0.74 -5.48
CA PRO A 45 -1.18 -1.75 -5.40
C PRO A 45 -2.55 -1.14 -5.68
N MET A 46 -3.33 -1.84 -6.51
CA MET A 46 -4.75 -1.60 -6.75
C MET A 46 -5.48 -2.93 -6.74
N ARG A 47 -6.80 -2.87 -6.79
CA ARG A 47 -7.63 -4.05 -6.95
C ARG A 47 -8.51 -3.85 -8.18
N GLU A 48 -8.53 -4.80 -9.07
CA GLU A 48 -9.45 -4.78 -10.22
C GLU A 48 -10.67 -5.61 -9.89
N ILE A 49 -11.86 -5.06 -10.12
CA ILE A 49 -13.14 -5.77 -10.00
C ILE A 49 -13.54 -6.26 -11.38
N GLN A 50 -13.79 -7.56 -11.50
CA GLN A 50 -14.23 -8.18 -12.74
C GLN A 50 -15.74 -8.02 -12.86
N LEU A 51 -16.16 -7.49 -14.00
CA LEU A 51 -17.57 -7.30 -14.34
C LEU A 51 -18.05 -8.47 -15.21
N SER A 52 -19.30 -8.86 -15.05
CA SER A 52 -19.93 -9.83 -15.95
C SER A 52 -20.14 -9.22 -17.34
N PRO A 53 -20.06 -9.98 -18.44
CA PRO A 53 -20.37 -9.48 -19.77
C PRO A 53 -21.80 -8.94 -19.88
N THR A 54 -22.00 -7.87 -20.65
CA THR A 54 -23.32 -7.27 -20.91
C THR A 54 -24.00 -8.00 -22.08
N LEU A 55 -25.24 -8.44 -21.92
CA LEU A 55 -26.03 -8.97 -23.05
C LEU A 55 -26.42 -7.81 -23.98
N ILE A 56 -25.89 -7.80 -25.20
CA ILE A 56 -26.13 -6.74 -26.19
C ILE A 56 -27.13 -7.14 -27.27
N GLY A 57 -27.50 -8.43 -27.35
CA GLY A 57 -28.47 -8.92 -28.33
C GLY A 57 -28.38 -10.42 -28.56
N GLY A 58 -28.83 -10.87 -29.74
CA GLY A 58 -28.85 -12.30 -30.12
C GLY A 58 -30.21 -12.97 -29.94
N SER A 59 -30.32 -14.21 -30.43
CA SER A 59 -31.51 -15.05 -30.19
C SER A 59 -31.37 -15.78 -28.85
N LYS A 60 -32.44 -16.45 -28.39
CA LYS A 60 -32.37 -17.29 -27.18
C LYS A 60 -31.33 -18.40 -27.29
N GLU A 61 -31.12 -18.91 -28.50
CA GLU A 61 -30.21 -20.00 -28.82
C GLU A 61 -28.77 -19.51 -29.06
N GLN A 62 -28.60 -18.23 -29.41
CA GLN A 62 -27.31 -17.60 -29.65
C GLN A 62 -27.28 -16.16 -29.10
N PRO A 63 -27.19 -15.99 -27.76
CA PRO A 63 -27.04 -14.68 -27.14
C PRO A 63 -25.66 -14.08 -27.47
N GLN A 64 -25.63 -12.77 -27.67
CA GLN A 64 -24.42 -11.99 -27.93
C GLN A 64 -24.08 -11.14 -26.71
N PHE A 65 -22.84 -11.27 -26.24
CA PHE A 65 -22.33 -10.56 -25.08
C PHE A 65 -21.18 -9.63 -25.45
N GLU A 66 -21.08 -8.52 -24.74
CA GLU A 66 -19.95 -7.60 -24.75
C GLU A 66 -19.20 -7.71 -23.43
N GLU A 67 -17.88 -7.95 -23.50
CA GLU A 67 -17.02 -8.01 -22.32
C GLU A 67 -16.87 -6.63 -21.70
N ASN A 68 -17.10 -6.53 -20.38
CA ASN A 68 -16.91 -5.29 -19.66
C ASN A 68 -15.47 -5.17 -19.14
N GLU A 69 -14.88 -3.99 -19.32
CA GLU A 69 -13.55 -3.70 -18.79
C GLU A 69 -13.54 -3.74 -17.26
N ALA A 70 -12.50 -4.34 -16.68
CA ALA A 70 -12.37 -4.42 -15.23
C ALA A 70 -12.16 -3.03 -14.63
N ILE A 71 -12.77 -2.79 -13.47
CA ILE A 71 -12.68 -1.49 -12.80
C ILE A 71 -11.56 -1.53 -11.76
N PRO A 72 -10.45 -0.79 -11.95
CA PRO A 72 -9.45 -0.59 -10.92
C PRO A 72 -10.02 0.29 -9.80
N VAL A 73 -9.86 -0.18 -8.56
CA VAL A 73 -10.25 0.54 -7.35
C VAL A 73 -9.09 0.62 -6.38
N TYR A 74 -9.19 1.59 -5.48
CA TYR A 74 -8.30 1.72 -4.34
C TYR A 74 -8.23 0.43 -3.52
N ASP A 75 -7.00 0.09 -3.12
CA ASP A 75 -6.76 -1.00 -2.18
C ASP A 75 -5.79 -0.55 -1.07
N THR A 76 -6.29 -0.59 0.17
CA THR A 76 -5.56 -0.23 1.38
C THR A 76 -5.21 -1.44 2.25
N SER A 77 -5.55 -2.66 1.82
CA SER A 77 -5.25 -3.89 2.59
C SER A 77 -3.76 -4.23 2.62
N GLY A 78 -2.94 -3.62 1.75
CA GLY A 78 -1.50 -3.82 1.72
C GLY A 78 -1.13 -5.29 1.43
N PRO A 79 0.00 -5.78 1.95
CA PRO A 79 0.42 -7.17 1.75
C PRO A 79 -0.60 -8.22 2.22
N TYR A 80 -1.47 -7.87 3.18
CA TYR A 80 -2.52 -8.75 3.67
C TYR A 80 -3.63 -9.03 2.65
N GLY A 81 -3.72 -8.27 1.55
CA GLY A 81 -4.65 -8.61 0.47
C GLY A 81 -3.94 -9.11 -0.79
N ASP A 82 -2.69 -9.55 -0.68
CA ASP A 82 -1.97 -10.21 -1.76
C ASP A 82 -1.72 -11.67 -1.39
N PRO A 83 -2.41 -12.64 -2.01
CA PRO A 83 -2.24 -14.06 -1.71
C PRO A 83 -0.84 -14.59 -2.08
N GLN A 84 -0.04 -13.82 -2.85
CA GLN A 84 1.33 -14.18 -3.21
C GLN A 84 2.35 -13.77 -2.14
N ILE A 85 1.96 -13.00 -1.13
CA ILE A 85 2.85 -12.53 -0.07
C ILE A 85 2.61 -13.33 1.20
N ALA A 86 3.60 -14.13 1.60
CA ALA A 86 3.58 -14.79 2.90
C ALA A 86 3.71 -13.75 4.02
N ILE A 87 2.72 -13.75 4.93
CA ILE A 87 2.70 -12.83 6.07
C ILE A 87 3.29 -13.50 7.30
N ASN A 88 4.28 -12.85 7.91
CA ASN A 88 4.80 -13.21 9.21
C ASN A 88 4.79 -11.97 10.11
N VAL A 89 3.87 -11.96 11.09
CA VAL A 89 3.71 -10.82 12.01
C VAL A 89 4.98 -10.58 12.82
N GLN A 90 5.68 -11.63 13.26
CA GLN A 90 6.92 -11.50 14.05
C GLN A 90 8.08 -10.88 13.26
N GLN A 91 8.12 -11.08 11.94
CA GLN A 91 9.11 -10.45 11.06
C GLN A 91 8.70 -9.03 10.64
N GLY A 92 7.39 -8.77 10.59
CA GLY A 92 6.84 -7.53 10.06
C GLY A 92 6.79 -7.50 8.53
N LEU A 93 6.31 -6.39 7.97
CA LEU A 93 6.17 -6.22 6.52
C LEU A 93 7.50 -5.87 5.84
N ALA A 94 7.62 -6.23 4.56
CA ALA A 94 8.74 -5.82 3.72
C ALA A 94 8.88 -4.29 3.69
N LYS A 95 10.11 -3.79 3.84
CA LYS A 95 10.41 -2.35 3.92
C LYS A 95 10.51 -1.73 2.52
N LEU A 96 9.41 -1.70 1.78
CA LEU A 96 9.37 -1.25 0.38
C LEU A 96 9.98 0.15 0.16
N ARG A 97 9.86 1.03 1.15
CA ARG A 97 10.36 2.41 1.09
C ARG A 97 11.82 2.58 1.51
N GLN A 98 12.44 1.55 2.09
CA GLN A 98 13.81 1.62 2.61
C GLN A 98 14.82 2.02 1.53
N PRO A 99 14.81 1.42 0.32
CA PRO A 99 15.72 1.82 -0.76
C PRO A 99 15.54 3.29 -1.18
N TRP A 100 14.30 3.80 -1.20
CA TRP A 100 14.01 5.19 -1.56
C TRP A 100 14.56 6.18 -0.52
N ILE A 101 14.46 5.81 0.76
CA ILE A 101 14.99 6.62 1.86
C ILE A 101 16.52 6.62 1.84
N ASP A 102 17.13 5.45 1.64
CA ASP A 102 18.59 5.31 1.64
C ASP A 102 19.24 6.03 0.46
N ALA A 103 18.62 5.95 -0.73
CA ALA A 103 19.11 6.60 -1.95
C ALA A 103 19.21 8.14 -1.83
N ARG A 104 18.42 8.78 -0.96
CA ARG A 104 18.49 10.24 -0.74
C ARG A 104 19.73 10.67 0.05
N GLY A 105 20.32 9.77 0.84
CA GLY A 105 21.56 10.03 1.57
C GLY A 105 21.48 11.15 2.63
N ASP A 106 20.29 11.55 3.06
CA ASP A 106 20.03 12.65 4.00
C ASP A 106 19.61 12.19 5.40
N THR A 107 19.49 10.88 5.61
CA THR A 107 19.24 10.26 6.91
C THR A 107 20.45 9.49 7.42
N GLU A 108 20.51 9.33 8.74
CA GLU A 108 21.48 8.50 9.45
C GLU A 108 20.76 7.64 10.50
N GLU A 109 21.32 6.48 10.80
CA GLU A 109 20.81 5.60 11.85
C GLU A 109 21.17 6.12 13.24
N LEU A 110 20.26 5.97 14.19
CA LEU A 110 20.55 6.25 15.58
C LEU A 110 21.40 5.11 16.17
N THR A 111 22.59 5.46 16.62
CA THR A 111 23.49 4.53 17.32
C THR A 111 22.97 4.10 18.68
N VAL A 112 22.14 4.94 19.33
CA VAL A 112 21.55 4.67 20.64
C VAL A 112 20.06 4.98 20.61
N ARG A 113 19.26 4.05 21.15
CA ARG A 113 17.83 4.29 21.39
C ARG A 113 17.68 5.24 22.57
N SER A 114 17.22 6.46 22.30
CA SER A 114 17.13 7.52 23.31
C SER A 114 15.97 7.38 24.29
N SER A 115 14.89 6.68 23.91
CA SER A 115 13.67 6.54 24.72
C SER A 115 13.86 5.60 25.92
N ASP A 116 13.61 6.10 27.13
CA ASP A 116 13.67 5.31 28.36
C ASP A 116 12.63 4.20 28.39
N TYR A 117 11.45 4.43 27.79
CA TYR A 117 10.44 3.39 27.60
C TYR A 117 10.97 2.21 26.78
N THR A 118 11.67 2.50 25.68
CA THR A 118 12.23 1.46 24.81
C THR A 118 13.35 0.69 25.50
N LYS A 119 14.21 1.38 26.27
CA LYS A 119 15.27 0.71 27.05
C LYS A 119 14.67 -0.22 28.10
N ALA A 120 13.67 0.24 28.86
CA ALA A 120 13.02 -0.55 29.91
C ALA A 120 12.33 -1.81 29.34
N ARG A 121 11.70 -1.72 28.17
CA ARG A 121 11.06 -2.88 27.51
C ARG A 121 12.06 -3.87 26.92
N LEU A 122 13.22 -3.41 26.45
CA LEU A 122 14.28 -4.28 25.94
C LEU A 122 15.01 -5.05 27.05
N ALA A 123 15.06 -4.50 28.26
CA ALA A 123 15.65 -5.15 29.43
C ALA A 123 14.70 -6.17 30.12
N ASP A 124 13.46 -6.31 29.64
CA ASP A 124 12.45 -7.19 30.24
C ASP A 124 12.37 -8.52 29.49
N ASP A 125 13.09 -9.53 29.99
CA ASP A 125 13.20 -10.88 29.39
C ASP A 125 11.83 -11.59 29.27
N GLY A 126 10.84 -11.20 30.07
CA GLY A 126 9.48 -11.76 30.01
C GLY A 126 8.71 -11.42 28.73
N LEU A 127 9.27 -10.55 27.88
CA LEU A 127 8.70 -10.13 26.60
C LEU A 127 9.37 -10.78 25.39
N ASP A 128 10.40 -11.61 25.57
CA ASP A 128 11.18 -12.15 24.45
C ASP A 128 10.35 -12.87 23.40
N GLU A 129 9.40 -13.71 23.83
CA GLU A 129 8.48 -14.44 22.93
C GLU A 129 7.50 -13.53 22.17
N LEU A 130 7.30 -12.29 22.64
CA LEU A 130 6.40 -11.31 22.03
C LEU A 130 7.15 -10.25 21.19
N ARG A 131 8.49 -10.29 21.17
CA ARG A 131 9.31 -9.33 20.42
C ARG A 131 9.32 -9.67 18.94
N PHE A 132 9.22 -8.64 18.11
CA PHE A 132 9.53 -8.76 16.70
C PHE A 132 11.00 -9.18 16.53
N SER A 133 11.25 -10.17 15.68
CA SER A 133 12.59 -10.69 15.42
C SER A 133 13.49 -9.69 14.69
N GLY A 134 12.88 -8.79 13.91
CA GLY A 134 13.56 -7.71 13.20
C GLY A 134 13.54 -6.39 13.96
N LEU A 135 14.42 -6.21 14.95
CA LEU A 135 14.55 -4.92 15.64
C LEU A 135 14.95 -3.82 14.65
N LEU A 136 14.07 -2.84 14.47
CA LEU A 136 14.33 -1.70 13.60
C LEU A 136 15.29 -0.71 14.27
N THR A 137 16.27 -0.22 13.52
CA THR A 137 17.09 0.92 13.92
C THR A 137 16.39 2.20 13.48
N PRO A 138 15.98 3.07 14.40
CA PRO A 138 15.37 4.34 14.01
C PRO A 138 16.37 5.21 13.25
N LYS A 139 15.87 5.98 12.28
CA LYS A 139 16.67 6.95 11.52
C LYS A 139 16.30 8.37 11.90
N ARG A 140 17.24 9.30 11.76
CA ARG A 140 17.02 10.75 11.83
C ARG A 140 17.62 11.45 10.63
N ALA A 141 17.24 12.70 10.41
CA ALA A 141 17.93 13.56 9.45
C ALA A 141 19.39 13.76 9.88
N LYS A 142 20.32 13.78 8.93
CA LYS A 142 21.69 14.24 9.16
C LYS A 142 21.69 15.71 9.59
N ALA A 143 22.73 16.12 10.31
CA ALA A 143 22.88 17.51 10.72
C ALA A 143 22.76 18.48 9.53
N GLY A 144 21.93 19.52 9.68
CA GLY A 144 21.68 20.51 8.64
C GLY A 144 20.79 20.06 7.47
N ARG A 145 20.28 18.82 7.47
CA ARG A 145 19.36 18.30 6.44
C ARG A 145 17.91 18.36 6.91
N ARG A 146 16.99 18.51 5.96
CA ARG A 146 15.54 18.40 6.16
C ARG A 146 15.04 17.24 5.31
N VAL A 147 14.17 16.41 5.88
CA VAL A 147 13.74 15.14 5.25
C VAL A 147 12.24 15.08 4.94
N THR A 148 11.53 16.20 5.10
CA THR A 148 10.09 16.26 4.92
C THR A 148 9.70 16.33 3.45
N GLN A 149 8.56 15.76 3.08
CA GLN A 149 8.06 15.84 1.69
C GLN A 149 7.86 17.29 1.24
N LEU A 150 7.43 18.18 2.15
CA LEU A 150 7.31 19.61 1.89
C LEU A 150 8.67 20.26 1.54
N HIS A 151 9.77 19.82 2.16
CA HIS A 151 11.09 20.33 1.84
C HIS A 151 11.49 19.99 0.41
N TYR A 152 11.29 18.75 -0.01
CA TYR A 152 11.59 18.31 -1.39
C TYR A 152 10.69 19.01 -2.40
N ALA A 153 9.38 19.12 -2.13
CA ALA A 153 8.43 19.80 -3.00
C ALA A 153 8.84 21.26 -3.25
N ARG A 154 9.23 22.00 -2.21
CA ARG A 154 9.70 23.39 -2.33
C ARG A 154 11.01 23.54 -3.10
N GLN A 155 11.77 22.47 -3.26
CA GLN A 155 12.98 22.42 -4.10
C GLN A 155 12.68 21.95 -5.53
N GLY A 156 11.42 21.65 -5.87
CA GLY A 156 11.05 21.08 -7.16
C GLY A 156 11.47 19.61 -7.34
N ILE A 157 11.76 18.89 -6.24
CA ILE A 157 12.17 17.48 -6.28
C ILE A 157 10.95 16.59 -6.13
N ILE A 158 10.68 15.76 -7.15
CA ILE A 158 9.64 14.73 -7.12
C ILE A 158 10.22 13.46 -6.48
N THR A 159 9.70 13.07 -5.31
CA THR A 159 10.13 11.85 -4.63
C THR A 159 9.39 10.61 -5.16
N PRO A 160 9.93 9.39 -4.96
CA PRO A 160 9.20 8.16 -5.24
C PRO A 160 7.85 8.08 -4.51
N GLU A 161 7.75 8.65 -3.30
CA GLU A 161 6.48 8.75 -2.58
C GLU A 161 5.44 9.64 -3.30
N MET A 162 5.88 10.75 -3.91
CA MET A 162 5.00 11.62 -4.70
C MET A 162 4.50 10.92 -5.97
N GLU A 163 5.37 10.20 -6.68
CA GLU A 163 4.95 9.40 -7.83
C GLU A 163 3.99 8.27 -7.42
N PHE A 164 4.31 7.55 -6.34
CA PHE A 164 3.45 6.49 -5.83
C PHE A 164 2.03 7.00 -5.57
N ILE A 165 1.89 8.17 -4.93
CA ILE A 165 0.59 8.79 -4.68
C ILE A 165 -0.06 9.22 -6.00
N ALA A 166 0.66 9.87 -6.92
CA ALA A 166 0.11 10.32 -8.20
C ALA A 166 -0.49 9.16 -9.02
N ILE A 167 0.22 8.03 -9.10
CA ILE A 167 -0.28 6.82 -9.77
C ILE A 167 -1.51 6.26 -9.03
N ARG A 168 -1.49 6.26 -7.70
CA ARG A 168 -2.59 5.76 -6.88
C ARG A 168 -3.87 6.57 -7.08
N GLU A 169 -3.76 7.90 -7.08
CA GLU A 169 -4.86 8.85 -7.31
C GLU A 169 -5.41 8.80 -8.73
N ASN A 170 -4.59 8.44 -9.71
CA ASN A 170 -5.07 8.26 -11.07
C ASN A 170 -5.88 6.96 -11.26
N MET A 171 -5.86 6.02 -10.31
CA MET A 171 -6.62 4.77 -10.33
C MET A 171 -6.52 4.00 -11.67
N GLY A 172 -5.39 4.08 -12.38
CA GLY A 172 -5.22 3.41 -13.67
C GLY A 172 -6.15 3.90 -14.78
N ARG A 173 -6.68 5.14 -14.71
CA ARG A 173 -7.59 5.72 -15.71
C ARG A 173 -7.11 5.61 -17.16
N GLU A 174 -5.80 5.66 -17.41
CA GLU A 174 -5.24 5.47 -18.76
C GLU A 174 -5.58 4.11 -19.39
N ARG A 175 -5.91 3.10 -18.57
CA ARG A 175 -6.33 1.77 -19.05
C ARG A 175 -7.80 1.73 -19.41
N ILE A 176 -8.64 2.56 -18.79
CA ILE A 176 -10.08 2.58 -19.04
C ILE A 176 -10.31 3.28 -20.39
N ARG A 177 -10.52 2.49 -21.43
CA ARG A 177 -10.66 2.98 -22.82
C ARG A 177 -12.09 3.40 -23.17
N SER A 178 -13.06 3.09 -22.30
CA SER A 178 -14.46 3.44 -22.52
C SER A 178 -14.71 4.94 -22.26
N GLU A 179 -15.31 5.62 -23.24
CA GLU A 179 -15.73 7.02 -23.15
C GLU A 179 -16.72 7.27 -21.98
N VAL A 180 -17.33 6.20 -21.47
CA VAL A 180 -18.33 6.22 -20.38
C VAL A 180 -17.75 6.66 -19.03
N PHE A 181 -16.46 6.43 -18.79
CA PHE A 181 -15.78 6.82 -17.54
C PHE A 181 -14.90 8.05 -17.68
N THR A 182 -14.92 8.71 -18.85
CA THR A 182 -14.26 10.01 -19.04
C THR A 182 -15.22 11.12 -18.60
N PRO A 183 -14.90 11.93 -17.57
CA PRO A 183 -15.76 13.05 -17.19
C PRO A 183 -15.89 14.05 -18.36
N PRO A 184 -17.05 14.72 -18.54
CA PRO A 184 -17.18 15.79 -19.51
C PRO A 184 -16.15 16.89 -19.20
N ALA A 185 -15.59 17.48 -20.26
CA ALA A 185 -14.47 18.44 -20.22
C ALA A 185 -14.81 19.83 -19.63
N SER A 186 -15.68 19.91 -18.62
CA SER A 186 -16.02 21.14 -17.92
C SER A 186 -15.54 21.06 -16.47
N GLY A 187 -14.27 21.41 -16.24
CA GLY A 187 -13.72 21.60 -14.91
C GLY A 187 -12.21 21.38 -14.85
N ASN A 188 -11.45 22.46 -14.99
CA ASN A 188 -9.99 22.58 -14.89
C ASN A 188 -9.15 21.84 -15.94
N GLU A 189 -8.54 22.61 -16.84
CA GLU A 189 -7.53 22.23 -17.84
C GLU A 189 -6.20 21.70 -17.26
N LEU A 190 -6.12 21.39 -15.97
CA LEU A 190 -4.88 20.98 -15.29
C LEU A 190 -4.50 19.50 -15.51
N TRP A 191 -5.42 18.67 -16.01
CA TRP A 191 -5.19 17.22 -16.18
C TRP A 191 -4.95 16.80 -17.64
N ARG A 192 -5.06 17.73 -18.58
CA ARG A 192 -4.96 17.44 -20.02
C ARG A 192 -3.64 17.93 -20.59
N THR A 193 -2.53 17.40 -20.07
CA THR A 193 -1.24 17.57 -20.74
C THR A 193 -0.45 16.27 -20.74
N SER A 194 -0.36 15.71 -21.96
CA SER A 194 0.69 14.84 -22.47
C SER A 194 0.88 13.48 -21.81
N ALA A 195 0.64 12.45 -22.64
CA ALA A 195 1.23 11.12 -22.53
C ALA A 195 2.61 11.15 -21.84
N GLY A 196 2.74 10.45 -20.71
CA GLY A 196 4.03 10.14 -20.10
C GLY A 196 4.56 11.12 -19.04
N LYS A 197 3.77 12.05 -18.50
CA LYS A 197 4.19 12.88 -17.35
C LYS A 197 3.17 12.83 -16.21
N TYR A 198 3.44 12.03 -15.19
CA TYR A 198 2.70 12.04 -13.93
C TYR A 198 2.95 13.36 -13.19
N HIS A 199 2.04 14.33 -13.35
CA HIS A 199 2.06 15.57 -12.58
C HIS A 199 1.38 15.35 -11.22
N CYS A 200 2.15 15.49 -10.13
CA CYS A 200 1.63 15.48 -8.77
C CYS A 200 0.95 16.83 -8.48
N GLY A 201 -0.39 16.88 -8.50
CA GLY A 201 -1.17 18.09 -8.21
C GLY A 201 -1.12 18.60 -6.76
N ILE A 202 -0.20 18.06 -5.94
CA ILE A 202 0.03 18.45 -4.54
C ILE A 202 1.27 19.35 -4.40
N CYS A 203 2.12 19.42 -5.41
CA CYS A 203 3.24 20.37 -5.42
C CYS A 203 2.82 21.68 -6.10
N PRO A 204 3.06 22.84 -5.47
CA PRO A 204 2.81 24.14 -6.10
C PRO A 204 3.73 24.39 -7.30
#